data_AF-A0A2V8U1N1-F1
#
_entry.id   AF-A0A2V8U1N1-F1
#
_cell.length_a   1.000
_cell.length_b   1.000
_cell.length_c   1.000
_cell.angle_alpha   90.00
_cell.angle_beta   90.00
_cell.angle_gamma   90.00
#
_symmetry.space_group_name_H-M   'P 1'
#
loop_
_entity.id
_entity.type
_entity.pdbx_description
1 polymer ?
#
loop_
_entity_poly.entity_id
_entity_poly.type
_entity_poly.pdbx_seq_one_letter_code
_entity_poly.pdbx_strand_id
1 'polypeptide(L)'
;MVGDVYLEEFSLGNAEDVTEILSTTYSYGHDPVLDEGVPRVLAQRFCAGNCVVTKNYSLLEPGLFARKYYARGVGTILEVENTGEVVQLVSCNFDSRCANLPTP
;
A
#
# COMPACT_ATOMS: atom_id res chain seq x y z
N MET A 1 6.20 -2.90 -14.64
CA MET A 1 7.44 -2.31 -14.10
C MET A 1 7.08 -1.11 -13.26
N VAL A 2 8.03 -0.53 -12.53
CA VAL A 2 7.80 0.74 -11.83
C VAL A 2 7.43 1.80 -12.86
N GLY A 3 6.36 2.57 -12.58
CA GLY A 3 5.73 3.52 -13.50
C GLY A 3 4.67 2.91 -14.42
N ASP A 4 4.49 1.59 -14.44
CA ASP A 4 3.35 1.00 -15.17
C ASP A 4 2.04 1.39 -14.50
N VAL A 5 1.04 1.65 -15.35
CA VAL A 5 -0.31 2.02 -14.96
C VAL A 5 -1.29 1.04 -15.59
N TYR A 6 -2.26 0.56 -14.82
CA TYR A 6 -3.32 -0.33 -15.29
C TYR A 6 -4.66 -0.04 -14.60
N LEU A 7 -5.76 -0.45 -15.24
CA LEU A 7 -7.08 -0.45 -14.61
C LEU A 7 -7.19 -1.68 -13.69
N GLU A 8 -7.26 -1.43 -12.38
CA GLU A 8 -7.48 -2.46 -11.35
C GLU A 8 -8.93 -2.93 -11.36
N GLU A 9 -9.87 -1.99 -11.52
CA GLU A 9 -11.30 -2.27 -11.66
C GLU A 9 -11.91 -1.35 -12.72
N PHE A 10 -12.78 -1.90 -13.58
CA PHE A 10 -13.47 -1.12 -14.59
C PHE A 10 -14.94 -1.52 -14.77
N SER A 11 -15.81 -0.54 -14.56
CA SER A 11 -17.24 -0.50 -14.80
C SER A 11 -17.61 0.96 -15.04
N LEU A 12 -17.86 1.33 -16.30
CA LEU A 12 -18.02 2.73 -16.71
C LEU A 12 -19.05 3.48 -15.85
N GLY A 13 -18.62 4.57 -15.21
CA GLY A 13 -19.45 5.40 -14.33
C GLY A 13 -19.78 4.80 -12.96
N ASN A 14 -19.22 3.63 -12.62
CA ASN A 14 -19.43 2.96 -11.34
C ASN A 14 -18.13 2.62 -10.61
N ALA A 15 -17.11 2.12 -11.31
CA ALA A 15 -15.80 1.81 -10.76
C ALA A 15 -14.76 2.00 -11.87
N GLU A 16 -13.82 2.93 -11.72
CA GLU A 16 -12.80 3.21 -12.73
C GLU A 16 -11.46 3.40 -12.01
N ASP A 17 -11.04 2.32 -11.34
CA ASP A 17 -9.93 2.36 -10.41
C ASP A 17 -8.63 2.01 -11.13
N VAL A 18 -7.67 2.90 -10.96
CA VAL A 18 -6.38 2.86 -11.61
C VAL A 18 -5.31 2.59 -10.57
N THR A 19 -4.35 1.77 -10.95
CA THR A 19 -3.16 1.50 -10.16
C THR A 19 -1.91 1.87 -10.92
N GLU A 20 -1.04 2.63 -10.29
CA GLU A 20 0.32 2.92 -10.72
C GLU A 20 1.32 2.21 -9.80
N ILE A 21 2.29 1.49 -10.37
CA ILE A 21 3.33 0.81 -9.58
C ILE A 21 4.41 1.82 -9.20
N LEU A 22 4.52 2.18 -7.91
CA LEU A 22 5.54 3.12 -7.41
C LEU A 22 6.86 2.44 -7.07
N SER A 23 6.81 1.22 -6.54
CA SER A 23 7.99 0.46 -6.16
C SER A 23 7.71 -1.04 -6.14
N THR A 24 8.72 -1.86 -6.45
CA THR A 24 8.67 -3.32 -6.29
C THR A 24 9.67 -3.86 -5.27
N THR A 25 10.43 -2.96 -4.65
CA THR A 25 11.52 -3.28 -3.71
C THR A 25 11.53 -2.29 -2.54
N TYR A 26 10.35 -1.86 -2.09
CA TYR A 26 10.24 -0.85 -1.05
C TYR A 26 10.82 -1.35 0.29
N SER A 27 11.56 -0.46 0.93
CA SER A 27 12.13 -0.60 2.26
C SER A 27 11.91 0.71 3.01
N TYR A 28 11.33 0.65 4.21
CA TYR A 28 11.06 1.85 5.00
C TYR A 28 12.35 2.61 5.32
N GLY A 29 12.32 3.94 5.18
CA GLY A 29 13.45 4.83 5.48
C GLY A 29 14.34 5.16 4.28
N HIS A 30 13.99 4.71 3.08
CA HIS A 30 14.75 4.94 1.85
C HIS A 30 14.10 5.96 0.90
N ASP A 31 12.79 6.19 1.04
CA ASP A 31 12.03 7.11 0.21
C ASP A 31 11.10 7.93 1.10
N PRO A 32 11.42 9.22 1.36
CA PRO A 32 10.64 10.04 2.28
C PRO A 32 9.21 10.30 1.78
N VAL A 33 8.97 10.22 0.47
CA VAL A 33 7.63 10.35 -0.09
C VAL A 33 6.84 9.07 0.18
N LEU A 34 7.45 7.89 0.05
CA LEU A 34 6.75 6.64 0.36
C LEU A 34 6.71 6.32 1.86
N ASP A 35 7.52 6.97 2.69
CA ASP A 35 7.52 6.80 4.15
C ASP A 35 6.47 7.68 4.86
N GLU A 36 5.89 8.67 4.16
CA GLU A 36 4.94 9.61 4.74
C GLU A 36 3.66 8.92 5.22
N GLY A 37 3.28 9.15 6.49
CA GLY A 37 2.10 8.56 7.11
C GLY A 37 2.23 7.06 7.43
N VAL A 38 3.38 6.43 7.12
CA VAL A 38 3.57 4.99 7.28
C VAL A 38 3.89 4.62 8.73
N PRO A 39 3.14 3.68 9.36
CA PRO A 39 3.47 3.13 10.66
C PRO A 39 4.81 2.37 10.65
N ARG A 40 5.86 3.01 11.15
CA ARG A 40 7.25 2.52 11.11
C ARG A 40 7.40 1.06 11.56
N VAL A 41 6.80 0.68 12.68
CA VAL A 41 6.95 -0.67 13.26
C VAL A 41 6.38 -1.74 12.33
N LEU A 42 5.26 -1.46 11.68
CA LEU A 42 4.64 -2.38 10.73
C LEU A 42 5.46 -2.47 9.46
N ALA A 43 5.87 -1.33 8.89
CA ALA A 43 6.65 -1.29 7.67
C ALA A 43 8.02 -1.95 7.83
N GLN A 44 8.75 -1.70 8.93
CA GLN A 44 10.03 -2.38 9.19
C GLN A 44 9.89 -3.91 9.33
N ARG A 45 8.73 -4.39 9.79
CA ARG A 45 8.48 -5.83 9.96
C ARG A 45 8.28 -6.54 8.63
N PHE A 46 7.62 -5.89 7.67
CA PHE A 46 7.19 -6.53 6.43
C PHE A 46 7.96 -6.08 5.19
N CYS A 47 8.50 -4.86 5.19
CA CYS A 47 9.09 -4.18 4.05
C CYS A 47 10.58 -3.89 4.28
N ALA A 48 11.40 -4.91 4.04
CA ALA A 48 12.86 -4.84 4.07
C ALA A 48 13.42 -5.03 2.64
N GLY A 49 12.95 -4.20 1.69
CA GLY A 49 13.36 -4.26 0.28
C GLY A 49 12.54 -5.22 -0.59
N ASN A 50 11.40 -5.67 -0.09
CA ASN A 50 10.60 -6.76 -0.66
C ASN A 50 9.10 -6.44 -0.76
N CYS A 51 8.70 -5.20 -0.48
CA CYS A 51 7.33 -4.75 -0.64
C CYS A 51 7.11 -4.14 -2.02
N VAL A 52 5.91 -4.38 -2.55
CA VAL A 52 5.39 -3.61 -3.68
C VAL A 52 4.58 -2.45 -3.11
N VAL A 53 4.74 -1.27 -3.70
CA VAL A 53 3.95 -0.08 -3.34
C VAL A 53 3.29 0.44 -4.59
N THR A 54 2.01 0.74 -4.48
CA THR A 54 1.21 1.28 -5.58
C THR A 54 0.53 2.56 -5.17
N LYS A 55 0.24 3.41 -6.15
CA LYS A 55 -0.71 4.50 -6.03
C LYS A 55 -2.02 4.01 -6.65
N ASN A 56 -3.07 3.99 -5.85
CA ASN A 56 -4.42 3.64 -6.28
C ASN A 56 -5.28 4.90 -6.27
N TYR A 57 -6.02 5.14 -7.34
CA TYR A 57 -6.91 6.30 -7.49
C TYR A 57 -8.07 5.97 -8.43
N SER A 58 -9.19 6.68 -8.30
CA SER A 58 -10.33 6.52 -9.20
C SER A 58 -10.39 7.64 -10.22
N LEU A 59 -10.75 7.33 -11.47
CA LEU A 59 -11.06 8.36 -12.47
C LEU A 59 -12.33 9.15 -12.11
N LEU A 60 -13.18 8.57 -11.25
CA LEU A 60 -14.43 9.18 -10.79
C LEU A 60 -14.22 10.15 -9.60
N GLU A 61 -13.10 10.05 -8.88
CA GLU A 61 -12.81 10.84 -7.68
C GLU A 61 -11.45 11.56 -7.81
N PRO A 62 -11.37 12.63 -8.62
CA PRO A 62 -10.11 13.30 -8.90
C PRO A 62 -9.47 13.91 -7.65
N GLY A 63 -8.17 13.67 -7.49
CA GLY A 63 -7.37 14.24 -6.40
C GLY A 63 -7.34 13.40 -5.13
N LEU A 64 -8.14 12.34 -5.04
CA LEU A 64 -8.02 11.33 -3.99
C LEU A 64 -7.15 10.18 -4.48
N PHE A 65 -6.23 9.73 -3.63
CA PHE A 65 -5.45 8.53 -3.89
C PHE A 65 -4.95 7.92 -2.59
N ALA A 66 -4.65 6.63 -2.66
CA ALA A 66 -4.00 5.91 -1.58
C ALA A 66 -2.69 5.28 -2.06
N ARG A 67 -1.70 5.25 -1.15
CA ARG A 67 -0.53 4.39 -1.30
C ARG A 67 -0.84 3.06 -0.64
N LYS A 68 -0.89 1.97 -1.41
CA LYS A 68 -1.07 0.60 -0.87
C LYS A 68 0.27 -0.13 -0.85
N TYR A 69 0.56 -0.81 0.26
CA TYR A 69 1.80 -1.53 0.49
C TYR A 69 1.50 -3.02 0.61
N TYR A 70 2.18 -3.81 -0.20
CA TYR A 70 1.98 -5.25 -0.29
C TYR A 70 3.24 -5.99 0.15
N ALA A 71 3.09 -6.86 1.14
CA ALA A 71 4.16 -7.72 1.59
C ALA A 71 4.06 -9.10 0.95
N ARG A 72 5.21 -9.62 0.47
CA ARG A 72 5.29 -10.97 -0.09
C ARG A 72 4.80 -12.01 0.93
N GLY A 73 3.91 -12.90 0.49
CA GLY A 73 3.30 -13.93 1.34
C GLY A 73 2.15 -13.45 2.23
N VAL A 74 1.79 -12.16 2.16
CA VAL A 74 0.70 -11.59 2.97
C VAL A 74 -0.34 -10.88 2.10
N GLY A 75 0.09 -10.11 1.10
CA GLY A 75 -0.78 -9.18 0.38
C GLY A 75 -0.75 -7.80 1.01
N THR A 76 -1.87 -7.08 0.99
CA THR A 76 -1.96 -5.72 1.52
C THR A 76 -1.70 -5.69 3.02
N ILE A 77 -0.71 -4.91 3.46
CA ILE A 77 -0.40 -4.71 4.88
C ILE A 77 -0.77 -3.31 5.36
N LEU A 78 -0.88 -2.35 4.45
CA LEU A 78 -1.03 -0.95 4.76
C LEU A 78 -1.62 -0.22 3.55
N GLU A 79 -2.48 0.74 3.84
CA GLU A 79 -3.00 1.74 2.94
C GLU A 79 -2.91 3.11 3.62
N VAL A 80 -2.32 4.08 2.92
CA VAL A 80 -2.19 5.46 3.39
C VAL A 80 -2.83 6.38 2.37
N GLU A 81 -3.97 6.95 2.71
CA GLU A 81 -4.65 7.95 1.89
C GLU A 81 -3.91 9.29 1.92
N ASN A 82 -3.99 10.03 0.82
CA ASN A 82 -3.45 11.38 0.74
C ASN A 82 -4.19 12.41 1.60
N THR A 83 -5.35 12.02 2.14
CA THR A 83 -6.16 12.77 3.12
C THR A 83 -5.69 12.56 4.55
N GLY A 84 -4.82 11.56 4.80
CA GLY A 84 -4.27 11.21 6.11
C GLY A 84 -4.92 10.00 6.78
N GLU A 85 -5.94 9.38 6.17
CA GLU A 85 -6.47 8.10 6.66
C GLU A 85 -5.44 6.98 6.47
N VAL A 86 -5.32 6.12 7.48
CA VAL A 86 -4.38 4.99 7.48
C VAL A 86 -5.13 3.72 7.86
N VAL A 87 -5.14 2.75 6.94
CA VAL A 87 -5.69 1.41 7.17
C VAL A 87 -4.53 0.44 7.22
N GLN A 88 -4.38 -0.28 8.34
CA GLN A 88 -3.26 -1.22 8.53
C GLN A 88 -3.72 -2.61 8.91
N LEU A 89 -2.90 -3.61 8.56
CA LEU A 89 -3.12 -4.99 8.95
C LEU A 89 -2.94 -5.17 10.46
N VAL A 90 -4.01 -5.57 11.13
CA VAL A 90 -4.04 -5.78 12.59
C VAL A 90 -4.01 -7.25 13.01
N SER A 91 -4.35 -8.18 12.10
CA SER A 91 -4.28 -9.62 12.36
C SER A 91 -4.17 -10.45 11.08
N CYS A 92 -3.45 -11.56 11.14
CA CYS A 92 -3.45 -12.64 10.13
C CYS A 92 -2.95 -13.94 10.76
N ASN A 93 -3.23 -15.10 10.14
CA ASN A 93 -2.97 -16.43 10.73
C ASN A 93 -2.15 -17.37 9.82
N PHE A 94 -1.59 -16.86 8.73
CA PHE A 94 -0.92 -17.67 7.70
C PHE A 94 0.57 -17.33 7.52
N ASP A 95 1.09 -16.31 8.22
CA ASP A 95 2.50 -15.92 8.20
C ASP A 95 3.03 -15.68 9.63
N SER A 96 4.25 -16.10 9.93
CA SER A 96 4.82 -15.95 11.27
C SER A 96 5.02 -14.49 11.70
N ARG A 97 5.18 -13.57 10.75
CA ARG A 97 5.29 -12.12 11.00
C ARG A 97 3.98 -11.51 11.52
N CYS A 98 2.85 -12.21 11.37
CA CYS A 98 1.54 -11.80 11.87
C CYS A 98 1.41 -11.85 13.40
N ALA A 99 2.37 -12.47 14.11
CA ALA A 99 2.30 -12.53 15.56
C ALA A 99 2.48 -11.13 16.19
N ASN A 100 1.57 -10.74 17.10
CA ASN A 100 1.65 -9.49 17.85
C ASN A 100 1.84 -8.26 16.94
N LEU A 101 0.93 -8.07 15.98
CA LEU A 101 0.93 -6.89 15.12
C LEU A 101 0.67 -5.63 15.96
N PRO A 102 1.30 -4.49 15.62
CA PRO A 102 1.03 -3.23 16.29
C PRO A 102 -0.44 -2.84 16.07
N THR A 103 -1.07 -2.31 17.10
CA THR A 103 -2.37 -1.64 16.98
C THR A 103 -2.17 -0.19 16.52
N PRO A 104 -3.09 0.38 15.73
CA PRO A 104 -3.07 1.80 15.35
C PRO A 104 -3.14 2.72 16.58
#